data_AF-A0A2D5H9S6-F1
#
_entry.id   AF-A0A2D5H9S6-F1
#
_cell.length_a   1.000
_cell.length_b   1.000
_cell.length_c   1.000
_cell.angle_alpha   90.00
_cell.angle_beta   90.00
_cell.angle_gamma   90.00
#
_symmetry.space_group_name_H-M   'P 1'
#
loop_
_entity.id
_entity.type
_entity.pdbx_description
1 polymer ?
#
loop_
_entity_poly.entity_id
_entity_poly.type
_entity_poly.pdbx_seq_one_letter_code
_entity_poly.pdbx_strand_id
1 'polypeptide(L)'
;MLIGASVLLLVGCNTHQSALAPFGVEARETYWLTWSLSAGAVLIALLVAVLAWRATHSPEGALNHKQGMQLVLWLGGVFPTVVLTGLLLFALPQMRPMAAASNDLTIRVEGEQFWWRVQYEDGTRTPLLAAN
;
A
#
# COMPACT_ATOMS: atom_id res chain seq x y z
N MET A 1 23.63 -18.41 2.33
CA MET A 1 24.45 -17.19 2.13
C MET A 1 24.46 -16.66 0.69
N LEU A 2 24.20 -17.48 -0.34
CA LEU A 2 24.15 -17.02 -1.74
C LEU A 2 22.88 -16.21 -2.11
N ILE A 3 21.75 -16.45 -1.44
CA ILE A 3 20.47 -15.76 -1.75
C ILE A 3 20.51 -14.26 -1.38
N GLY A 4 21.19 -13.91 -0.27
CA GLY A 4 21.27 -12.52 0.20
C GLY A 4 22.11 -11.60 -0.71
N ALA A 5 23.14 -12.16 -1.35
CA ALA A 5 24.02 -11.40 -2.25
C ALA A 5 23.31 -11.05 -3.58
N SER A 6 22.47 -11.95 -4.10
CA SER A 6 21.68 -11.70 -5.31
C SER A 6 20.60 -10.63 -5.11
N VAL A 7 19.99 -10.55 -3.91
CA VAL A 7 18.97 -9.53 -3.61
C VAL A 7 19.59 -8.12 -3.55
N LEU A 8 20.82 -7.98 -3.03
CA LEU A 8 21.52 -6.70 -2.96
C LEU A 8 21.92 -6.14 -4.33
N LEU A 9 22.12 -7.00 -5.33
CA LEU A 9 22.55 -6.61 -6.67
C LEU A 9 21.40 -6.12 -7.59
N LEU A 10 20.13 -6.32 -7.20
CA LEU A 10 18.96 -5.85 -7.96
C LEU A 10 18.34 -4.53 -7.47
N VAL A 11 18.89 -3.91 -6.42
CA VAL A 11 18.32 -2.69 -5.80
C VAL A 11 18.52 -1.42 -6.66
N GLY A 12 19.26 -1.46 -7.77
CA GLY A 12 20.00 -0.27 -8.21
C GLY A 12 19.83 0.29 -9.63
N CYS A 13 18.80 -0.02 -10.43
CA CYS A 13 18.70 0.61 -11.76
C CYS A 13 17.87 1.91 -11.81
N ASN A 14 17.12 2.25 -10.76
CA ASN A 14 16.44 3.55 -10.65
C ASN A 14 16.15 3.89 -9.18
N THR A 15 16.18 5.16 -8.81
CA THR A 15 15.91 5.60 -7.42
C THR A 15 14.48 5.31 -6.98
N HIS A 16 13.54 5.30 -7.93
CA HIS A 16 12.14 4.92 -7.73
C HIS A 16 11.75 3.85 -8.75
N GLN A 17 10.98 2.84 -8.32
CA GLN A 17 10.30 1.95 -9.28
C GLN A 17 9.27 2.81 -10.06
N SER A 18 9.17 2.63 -11.39
CA SER A 18 8.42 3.56 -12.26
C SER A 18 6.95 3.74 -11.88
N ALA A 19 6.28 2.71 -11.37
CA ALA A 19 4.90 2.77 -10.90
C ALA A 19 4.77 3.41 -9.50
N LEU A 20 5.88 3.57 -8.76
CA LEU A 20 5.94 4.15 -7.41
C LEU A 20 6.66 5.50 -7.37
N ALA A 21 6.95 6.09 -8.53
CA ALA A 21 7.52 7.43 -8.62
C ALA A 21 6.41 8.47 -8.34
N PRO A 22 6.51 9.26 -7.25
CA PRO A 22 5.46 10.21 -6.91
C PRO A 22 5.52 11.43 -7.83
N PHE A 23 4.42 11.69 -8.57
CA PHE A 23 4.24 12.89 -9.36
C PHE A 23 2.98 13.63 -8.89
N GLY A 24 3.16 14.82 -8.31
CA GLY A 24 2.09 15.60 -7.67
C GLY A 24 2.03 15.44 -6.15
N VAL A 25 1.33 16.36 -5.48
CA VAL A 25 1.20 16.41 -4.01
C VAL A 25 0.49 15.17 -3.46
N GLU A 26 -0.61 14.74 -4.09
CA GLU A 26 -1.36 13.53 -3.71
C GLU A 26 -0.54 12.24 -3.84
N ALA A 27 0.28 12.15 -4.89
CA ALA A 27 1.11 10.98 -5.12
C ALA A 27 2.19 10.85 -4.03
N ARG A 28 2.64 11.97 -3.44
CA ARG A 28 3.62 11.94 -2.35
C ARG A 28 3.03 11.39 -1.05
N GLU A 29 1.78 11.72 -0.74
CA GLU A 29 1.09 11.17 0.42
C GLU A 29 0.81 9.67 0.24
N THR A 30 0.37 9.29 -0.95
CA THR A 30 0.16 7.88 -1.31
C THR A 30 1.45 7.07 -1.19
N TYR A 31 2.59 7.63 -1.61
CA TYR A 31 3.90 6.98 -1.48
C TYR A 31 4.24 6.63 -0.02
N TRP A 32 3.99 7.55 0.93
CA TRP A 32 4.21 7.28 2.35
C TRP A 32 3.29 6.20 2.92
N LEU A 33 2.03 6.17 2.47
CA LEU A 33 1.10 5.11 2.82
C LEU A 33 1.60 3.74 2.32
N THR A 34 2.00 3.65 1.05
CA THR A 34 2.56 2.42 0.47
C THR A 34 3.78 1.94 1.25
N TRP A 35 4.71 2.82 1.60
CA TRP A 35 5.89 2.44 2.37
C TRP A 35 5.54 1.94 3.77
N SER A 36 4.63 2.63 4.47
CA SER A 36 4.17 2.25 5.82
C SER A 36 3.49 0.88 5.82
N LEU A 37 2.60 0.63 4.86
CA LEU A 37 1.92 -0.65 4.72
C LEU A 37 2.88 -1.77 4.31
N SER A 38 3.83 -1.49 3.42
CA SER A 38 4.85 -2.46 3.01
C SER A 38 5.76 -2.85 4.18
N ALA A 39 6.19 -1.88 4.98
CA ALA A 39 6.97 -2.14 6.19
C ALA A 39 6.17 -2.99 7.20
N GLY A 40 4.90 -2.65 7.43
CA GLY A 40 4.00 -3.44 8.28
C GLY A 40 3.83 -4.88 7.79
N ALA A 41 3.62 -5.06 6.47
CA ALA A 41 3.49 -6.38 5.85
C ALA A 41 4.76 -7.22 6.01
N VAL A 42 5.95 -6.63 5.79
CA VAL A 42 7.24 -7.31 5.99
C VAL A 42 7.42 -7.71 7.46
N LEU A 43 7.11 -6.83 8.41
CA LEU A 43 7.20 -7.14 9.84
C LEU A 43 6.29 -8.31 10.24
N ILE A 44 5.03 -8.31 9.80
CA ILE A 44 4.09 -9.41 10.06
C ILE A 44 4.57 -10.71 9.40
N ALA A 45 5.03 -10.64 8.15
CA ALA A 45 5.56 -11.81 7.44
C ALA A 45 6.78 -12.42 8.16
N LEU A 46 7.71 -11.58 8.64
CA LEU A 46 8.85 -12.03 9.43
C LEU A 46 8.43 -12.67 10.75
N LEU A 47 7.48 -12.06 11.47
CA LEU A 47 6.93 -12.62 12.70
C LEU A 47 6.34 -14.02 12.46
N VAL A 48 5.47 -14.16 11.45
CA VAL A 48 4.86 -15.44 11.08
C VAL A 48 5.92 -16.45 10.64
N ALA A 49 6.91 -16.04 9.86
CA ALA A 49 8.01 -16.91 9.44
C ALA A 49 8.83 -17.44 10.63
N VAL A 50 9.15 -16.58 11.61
CA VAL A 50 9.85 -16.99 12.84
C VAL A 50 9.01 -17.94 13.68
N LEU A 51 7.70 -17.67 13.80
CA LEU A 51 6.78 -18.55 14.53
C LEU A 51 6.66 -19.93 13.85
N ALA A 52 6.52 -19.96 12.52
CA ALA A 52 6.48 -21.19 11.75
C ALA A 52 7.80 -21.98 11.84
N TRP A 53 8.93 -21.29 11.76
CA TRP A 53 10.24 -21.90 11.95
C TRP A 53 10.40 -22.51 13.35
N ARG A 54 9.99 -21.78 14.39
CA ARG A 54 9.99 -22.33 15.77
C ARG A 54 9.04 -23.51 15.92
N ALA A 55 7.84 -23.44 15.35
CA ALA A 55 6.86 -24.51 15.44
C ALA A 55 7.39 -25.80 14.79
N THR A 56 8.08 -25.69 13.64
CA THR A 56 8.65 -26.85 12.94
C THR A 56 9.89 -27.44 13.61
N HIS A 57 10.63 -26.65 14.40
CA HIS A 57 11.84 -27.10 15.10
C HIS A 57 11.60 -27.40 16.59
N SER A 58 10.38 -27.28 17.08
CA SER A 58 10.06 -27.54 18.49
C SER A 58 9.92 -29.05 18.75
N PRO A 59 10.43 -29.56 19.89
CA PRO A 59 10.23 -30.95 20.28
C PRO A 59 8.74 -31.30 20.42
N GLU A 60 8.40 -32.58 20.20
CA GLU A 60 7.06 -33.09 20.48
C GLU A 60 6.66 -32.81 21.94
N GLY A 61 5.48 -32.21 22.14
CA GLY A 61 4.99 -31.82 23.47
C GLY A 61 5.49 -30.48 24.02
N ALA A 62 6.21 -29.67 23.22
CA ALA A 62 6.68 -28.35 23.66
C ALA A 62 5.57 -27.35 24.05
N LEU A 63 4.34 -27.54 23.55
CA LEU A 63 3.17 -26.75 23.93
C LEU A 63 2.06 -27.67 24.43
N ASN A 64 1.51 -27.37 25.59
CA ASN A 64 0.29 -28.01 26.06
C ASN A 64 -0.91 -27.52 25.22
N HIS A 65 -1.96 -28.33 25.09
CA HIS A 65 -3.17 -28.02 24.32
C HIS A 65 -3.77 -26.63 24.67
N LYS A 66 -3.82 -26.29 25.96
CA LYS A 66 -4.29 -24.98 26.43
C LYS A 66 -3.41 -23.82 25.95
N GLN A 67 -2.09 -24.01 25.93
CA GLN A 67 -1.13 -23.00 25.47
C GLN A 67 -1.21 -22.82 23.95
N GLY A 68 -1.35 -23.91 23.19
CA GLY A 68 -1.58 -23.84 21.75
C GLY A 68 -2.89 -23.11 21.40
N MET A 69 -3.97 -23.40 22.10
CA MET A 69 -5.26 -22.71 21.93
C MET A 69 -5.16 -21.21 22.23
N GLN A 70 -4.50 -20.85 23.34
CA GLN A 70 -4.26 -19.44 23.68
C GLN A 70 -3.39 -18.74 22.65
N LEU A 71 -2.37 -19.42 22.12
CA LEU A 71 -1.51 -18.88 21.06
C LEU A 71 -2.35 -18.58 19.81
N VAL A 72 -3.16 -19.52 19.33
CA VAL A 72 -4.02 -19.32 18.14
C VAL A 72 -5.02 -18.19 18.36
N LEU A 73 -5.65 -18.11 19.53
CA LEU A 73 -6.62 -17.05 19.83
C LEU A 73 -5.96 -15.67 19.82
N TRP A 74 -4.83 -15.51 20.51
CA TRP A 74 -4.15 -14.22 20.61
C TRP A 74 -3.44 -13.82 19.32
N LEU A 75 -2.64 -14.70 18.71
CA LEU A 75 -1.85 -14.39 17.52
C LEU A 75 -2.65 -14.49 16.22
N GLY A 76 -3.65 -15.37 16.15
CA GLY A 76 -4.47 -15.59 14.96
C GLY A 76 -5.79 -14.82 14.95
N GLY A 77 -6.36 -14.50 16.11
CA GLY A 77 -7.64 -13.81 16.22
C GLY A 77 -7.50 -12.35 16.67
N VAL A 78 -7.01 -12.15 17.90
CA VAL A 78 -7.00 -10.83 18.54
C VAL A 78 -6.00 -9.90 17.86
N PHE A 79 -4.75 -10.33 17.69
CA PHE A 79 -3.69 -9.52 17.10
C PHE A 79 -4.03 -9.02 15.68
N PRO A 80 -4.46 -9.88 14.73
CA PRO A 80 -4.81 -9.42 13.39
C PRO A 80 -5.99 -8.45 13.39
N THR A 81 -7.00 -8.68 14.24
CA THR A 81 -8.15 -7.79 14.36
C THR A 81 -7.74 -6.39 14.82
N VAL A 82 -6.90 -6.31 15.86
CA VAL A 82 -6.39 -5.04 16.38
C VAL A 82 -5.55 -4.31 15.33
N VAL A 83 -4.64 -5.03 14.66
CA VAL A 83 -3.77 -4.48 13.62
C VAL A 83 -4.60 -3.96 12.43
N LEU A 84 -5.53 -4.76 11.91
CA LEU A 84 -6.40 -4.35 10.79
C LEU A 84 -7.29 -3.16 11.17
N THR A 85 -7.82 -3.14 12.39
CA THR A 85 -8.62 -2.01 12.88
C THR A 85 -7.77 -0.73 12.96
N GLY A 86 -6.56 -0.80 13.51
CA GLY A 86 -5.63 0.33 13.56
C GLY A 86 -5.24 0.82 12.16
N LEU A 87 -4.94 -0.11 11.24
CA LEU A 87 -4.65 0.20 9.84
C LEU A 87 -5.82 0.87 9.13
N LEU A 88 -7.05 0.42 9.39
CA LEU A 88 -8.25 1.03 8.83
C LEU A 88 -8.41 2.47 9.32
N LEU A 89 -8.32 2.70 10.63
CA LEU A 89 -8.39 4.05 11.21
C LEU A 89 -7.29 4.97 10.68
N PHE A 90 -6.10 4.42 10.43
CA PHE A 90 -5.00 5.15 9.83
C PHE A 90 -5.23 5.47 8.34
N ALA A 91 -5.85 4.57 7.58
CA ALA A 91 -6.06 4.73 6.14
C ALA A 91 -7.26 5.64 5.79
N LEU A 92 -8.30 5.68 6.63
CA LEU A 92 -9.54 6.44 6.35
C LEU A 92 -9.32 7.93 6.05
N PRO A 93 -8.50 8.70 6.79
CA PRO A 93 -8.24 10.11 6.48
C PRO A 93 -7.63 10.33 5.10
N GLN A 94 -6.83 9.38 4.62
CA GLN A 94 -6.14 9.45 3.32
C GLN A 94 -7.08 9.21 2.13
N MET A 95 -8.33 8.81 2.38
CA MET A 95 -9.35 8.66 1.32
C MET A 95 -10.09 9.97 1.02
N ARG A 96 -9.83 11.05 1.76
CA ARG A 96 -10.53 12.33 1.56
C ARG A 96 -9.95 13.01 0.31
N PRO A 97 -10.78 13.36 -0.69
CA PRO A 97 -10.27 14.06 -1.86
C PRO A 97 -9.81 15.47 -1.50
N MET A 98 -8.80 15.97 -2.21
CA MET A 98 -8.43 17.38 -2.13
C MET A 98 -9.62 18.27 -2.46
N ALA A 99 -9.78 19.35 -1.71
CA ALA A 99 -10.76 20.38 -2.04
C ALA A 99 -10.28 21.16 -3.27
N ALA A 100 -11.12 21.27 -4.29
CA ALA A 100 -10.89 22.13 -5.43
C ALA A 100 -11.20 23.59 -5.06
N ALA A 101 -10.34 24.53 -5.45
CA ALA A 101 -10.61 25.95 -5.35
C ALA A 101 -11.51 26.42 -6.52
N SER A 102 -12.26 27.50 -6.32
CA SER A 102 -13.17 28.04 -7.36
C SER A 102 -12.46 28.51 -8.64
N ASN A 103 -11.15 28.78 -8.56
CA ASN A 103 -10.32 29.24 -9.67
C ASN A 103 -9.41 28.13 -10.23
N ASP A 104 -9.55 26.87 -9.77
CA ASP A 104 -8.79 25.76 -10.32
C ASP A 104 -9.27 25.42 -11.74
N LEU A 105 -8.32 25.02 -12.59
CA LEU A 105 -8.63 24.59 -13.96
C LEU A 105 -9.42 23.27 -13.93
N THR A 106 -10.63 23.30 -14.49
CA THR A 106 -11.42 22.08 -14.65
C THR A 106 -11.06 21.40 -15.98
N ILE A 107 -10.60 20.15 -15.90
CA ILE A 107 -10.27 19.32 -17.06
C ILE A 107 -11.22 18.12 -17.08
N ARG A 108 -12.02 18.00 -18.15
CA ARG A 108 -12.89 16.85 -18.40
C ARG A 108 -12.14 15.86 -19.29
N VAL A 109 -11.94 14.64 -18.78
CA VAL A 109 -11.31 13.56 -19.52
C VAL A 109 -12.35 12.47 -19.76
N GLU A 110 -12.64 12.18 -21.02
CA GLU A 110 -13.53 11.10 -21.44
C GLU A 110 -12.71 9.97 -22.07
N GLY A 111 -12.90 8.75 -21.57
CA GLY A 111 -12.33 7.55 -22.15
C GLY A 111 -13.19 7.05 -23.30
N GLU A 112 -12.64 7.07 -24.50
CA GLU A 112 -13.27 6.53 -25.70
C GLU A 112 -12.55 5.22 -26.09
N GLN A 113 -13.09 4.47 -27.04
CA GLN A 113 -12.45 3.21 -27.46
C GLN A 113 -11.08 3.48 -28.06
N PHE A 114 -10.02 3.14 -27.33
CA PHE A 114 -8.60 3.27 -27.68
C PHE A 114 -8.03 4.70 -27.71
N TRP A 115 -8.78 5.72 -27.28
CA TRP A 115 -8.29 7.10 -27.24
C TRP A 115 -8.95 7.90 -26.10
N TRP A 116 -8.43 9.11 -25.86
CA TRP A 116 -8.92 9.97 -24.77
C TRP A 116 -9.33 11.34 -25.32
N ARG A 117 -10.54 11.79 -24.99
CA ARG A 117 -10.99 13.16 -25.27
C ARG A 117 -10.75 14.03 -24.05
N VAL A 118 -10.04 15.14 -24.23
CA VAL A 118 -9.74 16.09 -23.16
C VAL A 118 -10.40 17.43 -23.47
N GLN A 119 -11.17 17.95 -22.52
CA GLN A 119 -11.84 19.25 -22.63
C GLN A 119 -11.39 20.16 -21.48
N TYR A 120 -10.95 21.37 -21.81
CA TYR A 120 -10.53 22.37 -20.84
C TYR A 120 -11.67 23.37 -20.63
N GLU A 121 -12.18 23.43 -19.40
CA GLU A 121 -13.22 24.37 -18.97
C GLU A 121 -12.53 25.59 -18.34
N ASP A 122 -12.27 26.61 -19.15
CA ASP A 122 -11.96 27.98 -18.71
C ASP A 122 -13.30 28.69 -18.60
N GLY A 123 -13.74 29.00 -17.37
CA GLY A 123 -15.08 29.51 -17.00
C GLY A 123 -15.57 30.77 -17.72
N THR A 124 -14.87 31.25 -18.75
CA THR A 124 -15.20 32.40 -19.59
C THR A 124 -15.31 32.10 -21.10
N ARG A 125 -15.03 30.88 -21.59
CA ARG A 125 -15.01 30.54 -23.04
C ARG A 125 -15.67 29.20 -23.38
N THR A 126 -15.96 29.00 -24.67
CA THR A 126 -16.31 27.68 -25.22
C THR A 126 -15.19 26.68 -24.90
N PRO A 127 -15.50 25.45 -24.45
CA PRO A 127 -14.48 24.47 -24.05
C PRO A 127 -13.47 24.23 -25.16
N LEU A 128 -12.17 24.26 -24.83
CA LEU A 128 -11.13 23.89 -25.78
C LEU A 128 -11.04 22.37 -25.84
N LEU A 129 -11.30 21.79 -27.02
CA LEU A 129 -11.26 20.36 -27.26
C LEU A 129 -9.88 19.96 -27.79
N ALA A 130 -9.25 18.98 -27.13
CA ALA A 130 -8.05 18.32 -27.60
C ALA A 130 -8.29 16.80 -27.68
N ALA A 131 -7.80 16.17 -28.74
CA ALA A 131 -7.81 14.72 -28.91
C ALA A 131 -6.36 14.20 -28.89
N ASN A 132 -6.13 13.07 -28.21
CA ASN A 132 -4.87 12.31 -28.22
C ASN A 132 -5.20 10.85 -28.54
#